data_AF-A0A836KP32-F1
#
_entry.id   AF-A0A836KP32-F1
#
_cell.length_a   1.000
_cell.length_b   1.000
_cell.length_c   1.000
_cell.angle_alpha   90.00
_cell.angle_beta   90.00
_cell.angle_gamma   90.00
#
_symmetry.space_group_name_H-M   'P 1'
#
loop_
_entity.id
_entity.type
_entity.pdbx_description
1 polymer ?
#
loop_
_entity_poly.entity_id
_entity_poly.type
_entity_poly.pdbx_seq_one_letter_code
_entity_poly.pdbx_strand_id
1 'polypeptide(L)'
;MHLGVVGGQQGPKALLDAVRQAVRDGSIETLRRLSKEFLAVSDNVEKCRDESGNTIVHLALNKNPATLEYVIEELHADVNATNAQGRTPLHEAVTQDYVACCEVLLDHGADDTIQSTTQSTPLHTAAACGSVECMEVILRHSDKPEVKVNELDRQRSSALHKCAFDGDVRVSRWLVEHGASVDAGDATDATPLLIAVKMGQTEVVEYLLRSGADCNRQDRQGNSGLHFCAVRCDVKVAQLLLAAGANPRLLNEEYDSPLHIVAQNARHDSGAWEEMVGLLLMAGCDPLQVNACNKKPSDYVSRGLKKIFTKEEVERRLRREAQLQKESDAELARAWEQCAQWKTKVLENLSARRFWEEAEDERLAREKEERIRGANDARMMYDEALAKCHFLEVEIQRKKAMLEKANAKAGR
;
A
#
# COMPACT_ATOMS: atom_id res chain seq x y z
N MET A 1 35.20 6.67 55.34
CA MET A 1 34.08 6.54 56.30
C MET A 1 33.43 5.20 56.03
N HIS A 2 33.20 4.41 57.08
CA HIS A 2 32.54 3.11 57.02
C HIS A 2 31.25 3.20 56.19
N LEU A 3 31.22 2.52 55.04
CA LEU A 3 29.99 2.25 54.31
C LEU A 3 29.26 1.15 55.07
N GLY A 4 28.35 1.59 55.93
CA GLY A 4 27.44 0.73 56.66
C GLY A 4 26.64 -0.13 55.70
N VAL A 5 26.68 -1.43 55.98
CA VAL A 5 25.84 -2.47 55.40
C VAL A 5 24.38 -2.11 55.63
N VAL A 6 23.69 -1.61 54.61
CA VAL A 6 22.23 -1.47 54.60
C VAL A 6 21.70 -1.80 53.20
N GLY A 7 21.19 -3.02 53.06
CA GLY A 7 20.27 -3.40 51.98
C GLY A 7 20.63 -4.69 51.24
N GLY A 8 20.05 -5.82 51.68
CA GLY A 8 19.64 -6.99 50.87
C GLY A 8 20.65 -7.69 49.92
N GLN A 9 20.23 -8.82 49.35
CA GLN A 9 20.97 -9.54 48.30
C GLN A 9 21.09 -8.77 46.95
N GLN A 10 20.53 -7.56 46.89
CA GLN A 10 20.59 -6.63 45.76
C GLN A 10 21.45 -5.44 46.19
N GLY A 11 22.44 -5.03 45.40
CA GLY A 11 23.28 -3.85 45.70
C GLY A 11 22.46 -2.55 45.87
N PRO A 12 23.10 -1.41 46.16
CA PRO A 12 22.39 -0.16 46.44
C PRO A 12 21.47 0.22 45.28
N LYS A 13 20.15 0.21 45.52
CA LYS A 13 19.11 0.43 44.48
C LYS A 13 19.39 1.66 43.61
N ALA A 14 19.82 2.76 44.23
CA ALA A 14 20.18 3.99 43.52
C ALA A 14 21.33 3.83 42.51
N LEU A 15 22.32 2.98 42.78
CA LEU A 15 23.39 2.69 41.83
C LEU A 15 22.91 1.81 40.68
N LEU A 16 22.06 0.81 40.95
CA LEU A 16 21.42 -0.01 39.91
C LEU A 16 20.50 0.83 39.01
N ASP A 17 19.74 1.77 39.58
CA ASP A 17 18.95 2.77 38.83
C ASP A 17 19.86 3.66 37.98
N ALA A 18 20.96 4.18 38.54
CA ALA A 18 21.90 5.03 37.83
C ALA A 18 22.60 4.32 36.66
N VAL A 19 22.97 3.04 36.82
CA VAL A 19 23.52 2.22 35.74
C VAL A 19 22.49 2.08 34.62
N ARG A 20 21.25 1.66 34.95
CA ARG A 20 20.17 1.51 33.95
C ARG A 20 19.90 2.82 33.20
N GLN A 21 19.90 3.95 33.91
CA GLN A 21 19.70 5.26 33.29
C GLN A 21 20.89 5.63 32.37
N ALA A 22 22.12 5.42 32.82
CA ALA A 22 23.30 5.69 32.01
C ALA A 22 23.35 4.82 30.74
N VAL A 23 22.90 3.56 30.80
CA VAL A 23 22.75 2.68 29.63
C VAL A 23 21.70 3.25 28.67
N ARG A 24 20.50 3.60 29.17
CA ARG A 24 19.43 4.17 28.33
C ARG A 24 19.82 5.49 27.66
N ASP A 25 20.58 6.32 28.36
CA ASP A 25 21.06 7.62 27.87
C ASP A 25 22.29 7.48 26.95
N GLY A 26 22.86 6.27 26.81
CA GLY A 26 24.10 6.04 26.06
C GLY A 26 25.33 6.73 26.66
N SER A 27 25.34 6.97 27.98
CA SER A 27 26.41 7.69 28.68
C SER A 27 27.59 6.78 29.00
N ILE A 28 28.40 6.47 27.99
CA ILE A 28 29.58 5.59 28.11
C ILE A 28 30.56 6.09 29.19
N GLU A 29 30.75 7.40 29.35
CA GLU A 29 31.65 7.94 30.39
C GLU A 29 31.15 7.65 31.81
N THR A 30 29.83 7.76 32.03
CA THR A 30 29.23 7.40 33.31
C THR A 30 29.36 5.91 33.56
N LEU A 31 29.15 5.07 32.53
CA LEU A 31 29.35 3.62 32.61
C LEU A 31 30.81 3.26 32.89
N ARG A 32 31.79 3.94 32.28
CA ARG A 32 33.22 3.78 32.57
C ARG A 32 33.55 4.07 34.02
N ARG A 33 33.02 5.14 34.59
CA ARG A 33 33.22 5.43 36.01
C ARG A 33 32.60 4.35 36.90
N LEU A 34 31.36 3.95 36.62
CA LEU A 34 30.66 2.92 37.40
C LEU A 34 31.29 1.53 37.24
N SER A 35 31.94 1.24 36.10
CA SER A 35 32.64 -0.01 35.81
C SER A 35 33.83 -0.26 36.74
N LYS A 36 34.59 0.79 37.07
CA LYS A 36 35.79 0.68 37.92
C LYS A 36 35.48 0.44 39.40
N GLU A 37 34.25 0.74 39.83
CA GLU A 37 33.85 0.67 41.23
C GLU A 37 32.73 -0.36 41.44
N PHE A 38 31.52 -0.03 40.99
CA PHE A 38 30.31 -0.77 41.33
C PHE A 38 30.09 -2.00 40.44
N LEU A 39 30.31 -1.90 39.13
CA LEU A 39 30.11 -3.00 38.18
C LEU A 39 31.34 -3.92 38.05
N ALA A 40 32.43 -3.65 38.78
CA ALA A 40 33.56 -4.57 38.90
C ALA A 40 33.16 -5.91 39.54
N VAL A 41 32.06 -5.95 40.27
CA VAL A 41 31.43 -7.18 40.76
C VAL A 41 30.42 -7.66 39.72
N SER A 42 30.70 -8.78 39.05
CA SER A 42 29.87 -9.33 37.97
C SER A 42 28.39 -9.52 38.36
N ASP A 43 28.11 -9.94 39.60
CA ASP A 43 26.74 -10.08 40.12
C ASP A 43 25.92 -8.79 39.98
N ASN A 44 26.55 -7.61 40.05
CA ASN A 44 25.85 -6.33 39.95
C ASN A 44 25.39 -6.05 38.52
N VAL A 45 26.12 -6.54 37.50
CA VAL A 45 25.74 -6.49 36.09
C VAL A 45 24.45 -7.28 35.87
N GLU A 46 24.38 -8.52 36.38
CA GLU A 46 23.19 -9.39 36.26
C GLU A 46 21.97 -8.85 37.02
N LYS A 47 22.21 -8.18 38.16
CA LYS A 47 21.17 -7.56 38.99
C LYS A 47 20.59 -6.27 38.39
N CYS A 48 21.25 -5.67 37.39
CA CYS A 48 20.75 -4.49 36.70
C CYS A 48 19.62 -4.88 35.72
N ARG A 49 18.44 -5.15 36.28
CA ARG A 49 17.21 -5.42 35.53
C ARG A 49 16.15 -4.37 35.77
N ASP A 50 15.36 -4.02 34.77
CA ASP A 50 14.19 -3.17 34.95
C ASP A 50 12.96 -3.94 35.44
N GLU A 51 11.82 -3.25 35.58
CA GLU A 51 10.56 -3.84 36.05
C GLU A 51 9.99 -4.90 35.08
N SER A 52 10.37 -4.85 33.80
CA SER A 52 10.02 -5.85 32.78
C SER A 52 11.03 -7.00 32.73
N GLY A 53 12.02 -7.00 33.62
CA GLY A 53 13.10 -7.99 33.64
C GLY A 53 14.17 -7.77 32.57
N ASN A 54 14.13 -6.66 31.82
CA ASN A 54 15.12 -6.34 30.80
C ASN A 54 16.50 -6.14 31.45
N THR A 55 17.50 -6.85 30.96
CA THR A 55 18.90 -6.69 31.37
C THR A 55 19.52 -5.42 30.79
N ILE A 56 20.72 -5.05 31.24
CA ILE A 56 21.44 -3.91 30.65
C ILE A 56 21.70 -4.07 29.15
N VAL A 57 21.82 -5.29 28.62
CA VAL A 57 21.97 -5.53 27.18
C VAL A 57 20.71 -5.11 26.44
N HIS A 58 19.51 -5.48 26.94
CA HIS A 58 18.24 -5.01 26.37
C HIS A 58 18.11 -3.49 26.42
N LEU A 59 18.52 -2.88 27.54
CA LEU A 59 18.41 -1.43 27.74
C LEU A 59 19.41 -0.64 26.88
N ALA A 60 20.49 -1.28 26.43
CA ALA A 60 21.51 -0.66 25.59
C ALA A 60 21.10 -0.57 24.11
N LEU A 61 20.04 -1.28 23.71
CA LEU A 61 19.55 -1.32 22.34
C LEU A 61 19.03 0.04 21.90
N ASN A 62 19.68 0.60 20.89
CA ASN A 62 19.28 1.84 20.22
C ASN A 62 19.84 1.86 18.79
N LYS A 63 19.68 2.97 18.05
CA LYS A 63 20.19 3.06 16.66
C LYS A 63 21.72 3.03 16.55
N ASN A 64 22.45 3.36 17.60
CA ASN A 64 23.90 3.33 17.68
C ASN A 64 24.35 2.18 18.61
N PRO A 65 25.10 1.20 18.10
CA PRO A 65 25.53 0.05 18.89
C PRO A 65 26.62 0.35 19.91
N ALA A 66 27.24 1.55 19.94
CA ALA A 66 28.38 1.84 20.81
C ALA A 66 28.14 1.57 22.32
N THR A 67 26.91 1.82 22.80
CA THR A 67 26.57 1.51 24.20
C THR A 67 26.39 0.01 24.42
N LEU A 68 25.83 -0.68 23.43
CA LEU A 68 25.67 -2.13 23.43
C LEU A 68 27.04 -2.83 23.42
N GLU A 69 27.93 -2.43 22.51
CA GLU A 69 29.32 -2.92 22.43
C GLU A 69 30.03 -2.74 23.78
N TYR A 70 29.97 -1.55 24.37
CA TYR A 70 30.56 -1.31 25.69
C TYR A 70 30.00 -2.25 26.77
N VAL A 71 28.67 -2.44 26.81
CA VAL A 71 28.01 -3.30 27.79
C VAL A 71 28.40 -4.77 27.60
N ILE A 72 28.64 -5.23 26.38
CA ILE A 72 29.03 -6.60 26.10
C ILE A 72 30.53 -6.82 26.34
N GLU A 73 31.38 -5.95 25.79
CA GLU A 73 32.83 -6.12 25.79
C GLU A 73 33.47 -5.78 27.13
N GLU A 74 33.06 -4.67 27.76
CA GLU A 74 33.72 -4.16 28.98
C GLU A 74 33.01 -4.61 30.26
N LEU A 75 31.69 -4.84 30.21
CA LEU A 75 30.92 -5.32 31.37
C LEU A 75 30.64 -6.83 31.32
N HIS A 76 31.01 -7.52 30.22
CA HIS A 76 30.80 -8.96 30.02
C HIS A 76 29.36 -9.39 30.30
N ALA A 77 28.40 -8.55 29.91
CA ALA A 77 26.99 -8.81 30.15
C ALA A 77 26.50 -9.96 29.25
N ASP A 78 25.69 -10.86 29.81
CA ASP A 78 25.13 -11.99 29.08
C ASP A 78 24.17 -11.52 27.97
N VAL A 79 24.59 -11.76 26.71
CA VAL A 79 23.82 -11.43 25.48
C VAL A 79 22.59 -12.30 25.29
N ASN A 80 22.49 -13.43 26.00
CA ASN A 80 21.40 -14.41 25.88
C ASN A 80 20.42 -14.38 27.05
N ALA A 81 20.69 -13.57 28.07
CA ALA A 81 19.81 -13.43 29.22
C ALA A 81 18.42 -12.93 28.78
N THR A 82 17.36 -13.60 29.23
CA THR A 82 16.00 -13.24 28.85
C THR A 82 15.34 -12.24 29.80
N ASN A 83 14.44 -11.41 29.28
CA ASN A 83 13.52 -10.59 30.08
C ASN A 83 12.33 -11.41 30.62
N ALA A 84 11.36 -10.76 31.28
CA ALA A 84 10.20 -11.44 31.87
C ALA A 84 9.28 -12.11 30.83
N GLN A 85 9.34 -11.69 29.57
CA GLN A 85 8.64 -12.30 28.44
C GLN A 85 9.46 -13.39 27.75
N GLY A 86 10.59 -13.81 28.34
CA GLY A 86 11.48 -14.82 27.77
C GLY A 86 12.21 -14.34 26.52
N ARG A 87 12.16 -13.06 26.19
CA ARG A 87 12.82 -12.48 25.01
C ARG A 87 14.28 -12.19 25.34
N THR A 88 15.17 -12.51 24.41
CA THR A 88 16.58 -12.10 24.45
C THR A 88 16.74 -10.68 23.90
N PRO A 89 17.88 -10.01 24.13
CA PRO A 89 18.20 -8.76 23.45
C PRO A 89 18.06 -8.84 21.94
N LEU A 90 18.37 -9.99 21.32
CA LEU A 90 18.21 -10.18 19.88
C LEU A 90 16.75 -10.10 19.43
N HIS A 91 15.79 -10.59 20.24
CA HIS A 91 14.36 -10.42 19.95
C HIS A 91 13.94 -8.95 19.98
N GLU A 92 14.43 -8.17 20.94
CA GLU A 92 14.08 -6.75 21.05
C GLU A 92 14.78 -5.92 19.96
N ALA A 93 16.01 -6.27 19.58
CA ALA A 93 16.73 -5.62 18.49
C ALA A 93 15.97 -5.77 17.16
N VAL A 94 15.49 -6.97 16.84
CA VAL A 94 14.69 -7.19 15.63
C VAL A 94 13.28 -6.63 15.71
N THR A 95 12.69 -6.51 16.91
CA THR A 95 11.38 -5.87 17.08
C THR A 95 11.43 -4.37 16.78
N GLN A 96 12.55 -3.72 17.10
CA GLN A 96 12.77 -2.28 16.89
C GLN A 96 13.51 -1.95 15.60
N ASP A 97 13.81 -2.96 14.78
CA ASP A 97 14.59 -2.84 13.55
C ASP A 97 15.99 -2.22 13.74
N TYR A 98 16.64 -2.52 14.86
CA TYR A 98 18.00 -2.06 15.15
C TYR A 98 19.04 -2.98 14.50
N VAL A 99 19.17 -2.90 13.18
CA VAL A 99 20.04 -3.75 12.35
C VAL A 99 21.49 -3.81 12.87
N ALA A 100 22.09 -2.66 13.21
CA ALA A 100 23.45 -2.61 13.75
C ALA A 100 23.59 -3.30 15.12
N CYS A 101 22.56 -3.19 15.98
CA CYS A 101 22.55 -3.92 17.24
C CYS A 101 22.34 -5.43 17.01
N CYS A 102 21.53 -5.82 16.02
CA CYS A 102 21.33 -7.21 15.64
C CYS A 102 22.67 -7.86 15.23
N GLU A 103 23.45 -7.17 14.40
CA GLU A 103 24.78 -7.61 13.95
C GLU A 103 25.75 -7.76 15.13
N VAL A 104 25.88 -6.73 15.97
CA VAL A 104 26.74 -6.80 17.18
C VAL A 104 26.33 -7.93 18.12
N LEU A 105 25.03 -8.15 18.35
CA LEU A 105 24.60 -9.25 19.21
C LEU A 105 25.05 -10.61 18.66
N LEU A 106 24.91 -10.84 17.36
CA LEU A 106 25.28 -12.10 16.71
C LEU A 106 26.81 -12.29 16.66
N ASP A 107 27.57 -11.23 16.36
CA ASP A 107 29.05 -11.24 16.41
C ASP A 107 29.58 -11.63 17.80
N HIS A 108 28.85 -11.27 18.86
CA HIS A 108 29.17 -11.59 20.24
C HIS A 108 28.47 -12.83 20.80
N GLY A 109 27.96 -13.71 19.93
CA GLY A 109 27.46 -15.04 20.32
C GLY A 109 26.03 -15.07 20.86
N ALA A 110 25.18 -14.14 20.43
CA ALA A 110 23.74 -14.26 20.65
C ALA A 110 23.20 -15.53 19.98
N ASP A 111 22.48 -16.35 20.75
CA ASP A 111 21.83 -17.57 20.30
C ASP A 111 20.48 -17.22 19.66
N ASP A 112 20.44 -17.31 18.33
CA ASP A 112 19.28 -17.02 17.50
C ASP A 112 18.25 -18.19 17.46
N THR A 113 18.46 -19.23 18.26
CA THR A 113 17.54 -20.36 18.43
C THR A 113 16.67 -20.25 19.69
N ILE A 114 17.02 -19.35 20.61
CA ILE A 114 16.25 -19.11 21.83
C ILE A 114 14.84 -18.65 21.46
N GLN A 115 13.83 -19.26 22.09
CA GLN A 115 12.44 -18.93 21.87
C GLN A 115 11.87 -18.13 23.03
N SER A 116 11.18 -17.03 22.70
CA SER A 116 10.40 -16.22 23.63
C SER A 116 9.22 -16.99 24.26
N THR A 117 8.49 -16.36 25.18
CA THR A 117 7.27 -16.94 25.77
C THR A 117 6.16 -17.19 24.74
N THR A 118 6.12 -16.41 23.66
CA THR A 118 5.25 -16.67 22.49
C THR A 118 5.80 -17.73 21.55
N GLN A 119 6.88 -18.39 21.95
CA GLN A 119 7.55 -19.50 21.28
C GLN A 119 8.25 -19.13 19.96
N SER A 120 8.25 -17.85 19.59
CA SER A 120 8.95 -17.32 18.44
C SER A 120 10.46 -17.22 18.70
N THR A 121 11.29 -17.61 17.71
CA THR A 121 12.72 -17.25 17.65
C THR A 121 12.89 -15.79 17.17
N PRO A 122 14.10 -15.20 17.22
CA PRO A 122 14.34 -13.89 16.64
C PRO A 122 13.96 -13.78 15.16
N LEU A 123 14.21 -14.81 14.33
CA LEU A 123 13.80 -14.78 12.93
C LEU A 123 12.28 -14.69 12.77
N HIS A 124 11.52 -15.45 13.58
CA HIS A 124 10.05 -15.36 13.57
C HIS A 124 9.56 -13.98 13.99
N THR A 125 10.20 -13.38 15.00
CA THR A 125 9.88 -12.02 15.47
C THR A 125 10.19 -10.99 14.39
N ALA A 126 11.37 -11.07 13.76
CA ALA A 126 11.76 -10.17 12.67
C ALA A 126 10.79 -10.25 11.49
N ALA A 127 10.38 -11.47 11.12
CA ALA A 127 9.41 -11.70 10.06
C ALA A 127 8.02 -11.14 10.38
N ALA A 128 7.59 -11.24 11.64
CA ALA A 128 6.32 -10.67 12.11
C ALA A 128 6.36 -9.12 12.21
N CYS A 129 7.53 -8.54 12.46
CA CYS A 129 7.71 -7.08 12.56
C CYS A 129 8.07 -6.41 11.23
N GLY A 130 8.38 -7.19 10.19
CA GLY A 130 8.79 -6.68 8.88
C GLY A 130 10.24 -6.19 8.80
N SER A 131 11.09 -6.62 9.73
CA SER A 131 12.51 -6.26 9.81
C SER A 131 13.37 -7.11 8.89
N VAL A 132 13.21 -6.92 7.59
CA VAL A 132 13.86 -7.71 6.53
C VAL A 132 15.39 -7.64 6.62
N GLU A 133 15.94 -6.46 6.90
CA GLU A 133 17.38 -6.25 7.06
C GLU A 133 17.93 -7.04 8.25
N CYS A 134 17.20 -7.08 9.37
CA CYS A 134 17.56 -7.94 10.50
C CYS A 134 17.49 -9.44 10.14
N MET A 135 16.50 -9.86 9.34
CA MET A 135 16.40 -11.24 8.85
C MET A 135 17.61 -11.60 7.97
N GLU A 136 18.07 -10.67 7.13
CA GLU A 136 19.26 -10.86 6.31
C GLU A 136 20.52 -11.03 7.17
N VAL A 137 20.68 -10.20 8.22
CA VAL A 137 21.79 -10.36 9.17
C VAL A 137 21.74 -11.71 9.88
N ILE A 138 20.58 -12.15 10.37
CA ILE A 138 20.40 -13.47 11.00
C ILE A 138 20.80 -14.59 10.03
N LEU A 139 20.32 -14.55 8.78
CA LEU A 139 20.67 -15.58 7.79
C LEU A 139 22.17 -15.60 7.47
N ARG A 140 22.83 -14.44 7.36
CA ARG A 140 24.28 -14.37 7.11
C ARG A 140 25.13 -14.98 8.24
N HIS A 141 24.64 -14.92 9.48
CA HIS A 141 25.29 -15.52 10.66
C HIS A 141 24.95 -17.00 10.85
N SER A 142 24.02 -17.55 10.06
CA SER A 142 23.66 -18.95 10.13
C SER A 142 24.56 -19.80 9.23
N ASP A 143 25.06 -20.93 9.76
CA ASP A 143 25.80 -21.93 8.97
C ASP A 143 24.95 -22.57 7.86
N LYS A 144 23.61 -22.57 8.02
CA LYS A 144 22.65 -23.18 7.09
C LYS A 144 21.43 -22.28 6.86
N PRO A 145 21.59 -21.19 6.09
CA PRO A 145 20.52 -20.21 5.88
C PRO A 145 19.21 -20.83 5.34
N GLU A 146 19.32 -21.84 4.46
CA GLU A 146 18.18 -22.55 3.86
C GLU A 146 17.40 -23.40 4.86
N VAL A 147 18.05 -23.86 5.93
CA VAL A 147 17.39 -24.54 7.05
C VAL A 147 16.83 -23.50 8.01
N LYS A 148 17.59 -22.43 8.27
CA LYS A 148 17.21 -21.34 9.17
C LYS A 148 15.90 -20.67 8.78
N VAL A 149 15.72 -20.36 7.50
CA VAL A 149 14.47 -19.74 6.98
C VAL A 149 13.23 -20.62 7.20
N ASN A 150 13.43 -21.93 7.34
CA ASN A 150 12.40 -22.95 7.54
C ASN A 150 12.32 -23.44 8.99
N GLU A 151 13.01 -22.78 9.92
CA GLU A 151 12.84 -23.08 11.34
C GLU A 151 11.39 -22.95 11.76
N LEU A 152 11.00 -23.82 12.68
CA LEU A 152 9.66 -23.86 13.21
C LEU A 152 9.68 -23.44 14.68
N ASP A 153 8.71 -22.63 15.08
CA ASP A 153 8.41 -22.43 16.48
C ASP A 153 7.80 -23.70 17.12
N ARG A 154 7.49 -23.67 18.43
CA ARG A 154 6.84 -24.82 19.11
C ARG A 154 5.42 -25.12 18.60
N GLN A 155 4.76 -24.18 17.93
CA GLN A 155 3.49 -24.41 17.23
C GLN A 155 3.73 -24.95 15.80
N ARG A 156 4.94 -25.43 15.51
CA ARG A 156 5.37 -25.89 14.19
C ARG A 156 5.16 -24.84 13.09
N SER A 157 5.02 -23.56 13.45
CA SER A 157 4.78 -22.46 12.53
C SER A 157 6.12 -21.89 12.08
N SER A 158 6.33 -21.75 10.78
CA SER A 158 7.50 -21.07 10.21
C SER A 158 7.36 -19.55 10.22
N ALA A 159 8.43 -18.83 9.90
CA ALA A 159 8.39 -17.38 9.67
C ALA A 159 7.32 -16.99 8.63
N LEU A 160 7.16 -17.79 7.56
CA LEU A 160 6.18 -17.53 6.50
C LEU A 160 4.73 -17.61 7.01
N HIS A 161 4.44 -18.45 8.00
CA HIS A 161 3.12 -18.50 8.66
C HIS A 161 2.84 -17.20 9.44
N LYS A 162 3.85 -16.62 10.10
CA LYS A 162 3.69 -15.34 10.83
C LYS A 162 3.42 -14.19 9.85
N CYS A 163 4.12 -14.14 8.73
CA CYS A 163 3.85 -13.13 7.68
C CYS A 163 2.48 -13.33 7.03
N ALA A 164 2.07 -14.58 6.79
CA ALA A 164 0.73 -14.87 6.28
C ALA A 164 -0.38 -14.45 7.23
N PHE A 165 -0.13 -14.46 8.54
CA PHE A 165 -1.05 -13.93 9.54
C PHE A 165 -1.14 -12.40 9.46
N ASP A 166 0.01 -11.72 9.44
CA ASP A 166 0.10 -10.25 9.50
C ASP A 166 -0.30 -9.54 8.20
N GLY A 167 0.03 -10.15 7.05
CA GLY A 167 -0.32 -9.64 5.72
C GLY A 167 0.81 -8.95 4.95
N ASP A 168 2.03 -8.89 5.49
CA ASP A 168 3.17 -8.28 4.78
C ASP A 168 3.64 -9.17 3.60
N VAL A 169 3.24 -8.78 2.38
CA VAL A 169 3.62 -9.45 1.14
C VAL A 169 5.10 -9.27 0.79
N ARG A 170 5.76 -8.20 1.23
CA ARG A 170 7.19 -7.96 0.98
C ARG A 170 8.03 -8.96 1.78
N VAL A 171 7.70 -9.19 3.05
CA VAL A 171 8.40 -10.20 3.87
C VAL A 171 8.08 -11.60 3.38
N SER A 172 6.82 -11.88 3.03
CA SER A 172 6.42 -13.16 2.44
C SER A 172 7.21 -13.46 1.16
N ARG A 173 7.40 -12.44 0.32
CA ARG A 173 8.23 -12.53 -0.89
C ARG A 173 9.67 -12.84 -0.57
N TRP A 174 10.26 -12.06 0.34
CA TRP A 174 11.64 -12.24 0.73
C TRP A 174 11.88 -13.66 1.27
N LEU A 175 11.01 -14.17 2.15
CA LEU A 175 11.12 -15.52 2.70
C LEU A 175 11.09 -16.59 1.62
N VAL A 176 10.14 -16.51 0.67
CA VAL A 176 10.03 -17.49 -0.42
C VAL A 176 11.24 -17.43 -1.36
N GLU A 177 11.75 -16.22 -1.67
CA GLU A 177 12.97 -16.04 -2.46
C GLU A 177 14.22 -16.61 -1.77
N HIS A 178 14.23 -16.70 -0.44
CA HIS A 178 15.32 -17.29 0.36
C HIS A 178 15.08 -18.76 0.72
N GLY A 179 14.09 -19.43 0.10
CA GLY A 179 13.88 -20.87 0.22
C GLY A 179 12.88 -21.31 1.28
N ALA A 180 12.00 -20.41 1.76
CA ALA A 180 10.91 -20.80 2.65
C ALA A 180 9.95 -21.79 1.96
N SER A 181 9.59 -22.85 2.67
CA SER A 181 8.63 -23.86 2.22
C SER A 181 7.22 -23.29 2.21
N VAL A 182 6.67 -23.12 1.01
CA VAL A 182 5.36 -22.51 0.75
C VAL A 182 4.20 -23.35 1.32
N ASP A 183 4.33 -24.68 1.32
CA ASP A 183 3.28 -25.63 1.76
C ASP A 183 3.61 -26.34 3.08
N ALA A 184 4.51 -25.79 3.90
CA ALA A 184 4.76 -26.33 5.23
C ALA A 184 3.48 -26.19 6.08
N GLY A 185 3.06 -27.24 6.78
CA GLY A 185 1.92 -27.19 7.70
C GLY A 185 2.37 -26.90 9.13
N ASP A 186 1.61 -26.05 9.84
CA ASP A 186 1.81 -25.77 11.26
C ASP A 186 1.34 -26.91 12.18
N ALA A 187 1.22 -26.65 13.48
CA ALA A 187 0.75 -27.65 14.44
C ALA A 187 -0.70 -28.08 14.20
N THR A 188 -1.48 -27.32 13.44
CA THR A 188 -2.85 -27.65 12.98
C THR A 188 -2.87 -28.09 11.52
N ASP A 189 -1.71 -28.41 10.93
CA ASP A 189 -1.55 -28.73 9.51
C ASP A 189 -2.02 -27.60 8.56
N ALA A 190 -2.19 -26.37 9.09
CA ALA A 190 -2.53 -25.21 8.28
C ALA A 190 -1.28 -24.69 7.57
N THR A 191 -1.35 -24.51 6.25
CA THR A 191 -0.27 -23.90 5.45
C THR A 191 -0.28 -22.38 5.56
N PRO A 192 0.81 -21.67 5.20
CA PRO A 192 0.80 -20.21 5.09
C PRO A 192 -0.33 -19.69 4.22
N LEU A 193 -0.65 -20.37 3.11
CA LEU A 193 -1.78 -20.02 2.27
C LEU A 193 -3.11 -20.09 3.04
N LEU A 194 -3.36 -21.17 3.80
CA LEU A 194 -4.58 -21.30 4.60
C LEU A 194 -4.68 -20.21 5.69
N ILE A 195 -3.58 -19.87 6.35
CA ILE A 195 -3.53 -18.76 7.31
C ILE A 195 -3.86 -17.43 6.63
N ALA A 196 -3.24 -17.13 5.49
CA ALA A 196 -3.49 -15.90 4.75
C ALA A 196 -4.96 -15.77 4.33
N VAL A 197 -5.57 -16.86 3.84
CA VAL A 197 -7.01 -16.90 3.50
C VAL A 197 -7.88 -16.69 4.75
N LYS A 198 -7.57 -17.36 5.87
CA LYS A 198 -8.31 -17.23 7.13
C LYS A 198 -8.25 -15.80 7.70
N MET A 199 -7.14 -15.11 7.53
CA MET A 199 -6.97 -13.71 7.96
C MET A 199 -7.48 -12.69 6.92
N GLY A 200 -7.67 -13.10 5.66
CA GLY A 200 -8.15 -12.24 4.57
C GLY A 200 -7.04 -11.43 3.90
N GLN A 201 -5.80 -11.92 3.96
CA GLN A 201 -4.62 -11.25 3.42
C GLN A 201 -4.51 -11.48 1.91
N THR A 202 -5.34 -10.76 1.14
CA THR A 202 -5.53 -11.00 -0.31
C THR A 202 -4.22 -10.92 -1.11
N GLU A 203 -3.35 -9.95 -0.80
CA GLU A 203 -2.07 -9.76 -1.49
C GLU A 203 -1.09 -10.93 -1.24
N VAL A 204 -1.05 -11.43 0.00
CA VAL A 204 -0.24 -12.60 0.36
C VAL A 204 -0.81 -13.86 -0.29
N VAL A 205 -2.14 -14.03 -0.32
CA VAL A 205 -2.78 -15.15 -1.03
C VAL A 205 -2.40 -15.14 -2.51
N GLU A 206 -2.55 -14.01 -3.18
CA GLU A 206 -2.18 -13.88 -4.60
C GLU A 206 -0.70 -14.19 -4.83
N TYR A 207 0.18 -13.71 -3.96
CA TYR A 207 1.61 -14.01 -4.05
C TYR A 207 1.90 -15.51 -3.86
N LEU A 208 1.38 -16.14 -2.80
CA LEU A 208 1.64 -17.55 -2.51
C LEU A 208 1.12 -18.46 -3.63
N LEU A 209 -0.06 -18.17 -4.19
CA LEU A 209 -0.59 -18.92 -5.33
C LEU A 209 0.30 -18.79 -6.57
N ARG A 210 0.82 -17.60 -6.87
CA ARG A 210 1.79 -17.38 -7.96
C ARG A 210 3.12 -18.10 -7.71
N SER A 211 3.51 -18.23 -6.45
CA SER A 211 4.70 -18.97 -6.02
C SER A 211 4.49 -20.48 -5.96
N GLY A 212 3.34 -21.00 -6.40
CA GLY A 212 3.08 -22.43 -6.53
C GLY A 212 2.52 -23.10 -5.27
N ALA A 213 1.96 -22.34 -4.33
CA ALA A 213 1.27 -22.91 -3.17
C ALA A 213 0.12 -23.84 -3.58
N ASP A 214 0.03 -25.00 -2.94
CA ASP A 214 -1.05 -25.96 -3.17
C ASP A 214 -2.35 -25.48 -2.49
N CYS A 215 -3.24 -24.92 -3.30
CA CYS A 215 -4.54 -24.41 -2.86
C CYS A 215 -5.54 -25.50 -2.38
N ASN A 216 -5.21 -26.78 -2.57
CA ASN A 216 -6.04 -27.91 -2.15
C ASN A 216 -5.65 -28.52 -0.81
N ARG A 217 -4.61 -27.99 -0.14
CA ARG A 217 -4.28 -28.39 1.23
C ARG A 217 -5.43 -28.09 2.17
N GLN A 218 -5.60 -28.98 3.14
CA GLN A 218 -6.60 -28.88 4.20
C GLN A 218 -5.88 -28.82 5.55
N ASP A 219 -6.41 -28.05 6.48
CA ASP A 219 -5.96 -28.09 7.86
C ASP A 219 -6.37 -29.42 8.53
N ARG A 220 -6.02 -29.58 9.81
CA ARG A 220 -6.35 -30.78 10.59
C ARG A 220 -7.85 -31.06 10.66
N GLN A 221 -8.70 -30.05 10.54
CA GLN A 221 -10.15 -30.19 10.56
C GLN A 221 -10.71 -30.47 9.15
N GLY A 222 -9.85 -30.65 8.15
CA GLY A 222 -10.27 -30.84 6.76
C GLY A 222 -10.72 -29.54 6.07
N ASN A 223 -10.50 -28.36 6.66
CA ASN A 223 -10.90 -27.12 6.02
C ASN A 223 -9.87 -26.72 4.95
N SER A 224 -10.32 -26.60 3.70
CA SER A 224 -9.54 -26.02 2.60
C SER A 224 -9.68 -24.49 2.55
N GLY A 225 -8.89 -23.82 1.70
CA GLY A 225 -9.00 -22.37 1.50
C GLY A 225 -10.42 -21.91 1.16
N LEU A 226 -11.16 -22.67 0.35
CA LEU A 226 -12.55 -22.35 0.01
C LEU A 226 -13.50 -22.42 1.22
N HIS A 227 -13.24 -23.28 2.21
CA HIS A 227 -14.00 -23.30 3.47
C HIS A 227 -13.76 -22.00 4.25
N PHE A 228 -12.52 -21.53 4.36
CA PHE A 228 -12.21 -20.27 5.03
C PHE A 228 -12.78 -19.04 4.30
N CYS A 229 -12.74 -19.02 2.96
CA CYS A 229 -13.43 -18.00 2.17
C CYS A 229 -14.94 -18.00 2.43
N ALA A 230 -15.55 -19.18 2.56
CA ALA A 230 -16.97 -19.31 2.85
C ALA A 230 -17.36 -18.73 4.24
N VAL A 231 -16.54 -18.93 5.27
CA VAL A 231 -16.76 -18.31 6.61
C VAL A 231 -16.73 -16.78 6.52
N ARG A 232 -15.73 -16.23 5.83
CA ARG A 232 -15.54 -14.77 5.71
C ARG A 232 -16.47 -14.11 4.71
N CYS A 233 -17.03 -14.90 3.79
CA CYS A 233 -17.70 -14.42 2.58
C CYS A 233 -16.76 -13.59 1.68
N ASP A 234 -15.49 -14.00 1.58
CA ASP A 234 -14.47 -13.31 0.79
C ASP A 234 -14.46 -13.80 -0.66
N VAL A 235 -15.36 -13.23 -1.47
CA VAL A 235 -15.56 -13.61 -2.88
C VAL A 235 -14.28 -13.42 -3.70
N LYS A 236 -13.52 -12.35 -3.43
CA LYS A 236 -12.32 -12.04 -4.19
C LYS A 236 -11.25 -13.11 -4.01
N VAL A 237 -11.00 -13.54 -2.77
CA VAL A 237 -10.05 -14.61 -2.48
C VAL A 237 -10.54 -15.96 -3.00
N ALA A 238 -11.85 -16.24 -2.90
CA ALA A 238 -12.41 -17.46 -3.48
C ALA A 238 -12.21 -17.54 -5.00
N GLN A 239 -12.39 -16.43 -5.73
CA GLN A 239 -12.11 -16.35 -7.17
C GLN A 239 -10.64 -16.62 -7.47
N LEU A 240 -9.71 -16.08 -6.68
CA LEU A 240 -8.28 -16.33 -6.84
C LEU A 240 -7.95 -17.82 -6.64
N LEU A 241 -8.48 -18.45 -5.59
CA LEU A 241 -8.28 -19.88 -5.32
C LEU A 241 -8.85 -20.74 -6.45
N LEU A 242 -10.06 -20.45 -6.92
CA LEU A 242 -10.69 -21.20 -8.02
C LEU A 242 -9.92 -21.02 -9.34
N ALA A 243 -9.43 -19.82 -9.64
CA ALA A 243 -8.58 -19.56 -10.79
C ALA A 243 -7.24 -20.32 -10.70
N ALA A 244 -6.72 -20.55 -9.50
CA ALA A 244 -5.54 -21.37 -9.23
C ALA A 244 -5.83 -22.88 -9.20
N GLY A 245 -7.07 -23.33 -9.45
CA GLY A 245 -7.44 -24.74 -9.52
C GLY A 245 -7.87 -25.36 -8.19
N ALA A 246 -8.34 -24.55 -7.23
CA ALA A 246 -8.91 -25.06 -5.99
C ALA A 246 -10.13 -25.95 -6.26
N ASN A 247 -10.18 -27.11 -5.62
CA ASN A 247 -11.24 -28.09 -5.76
C ASN A 247 -12.40 -27.73 -4.83
N PRO A 248 -13.56 -27.32 -5.37
CA PRO A 248 -14.72 -26.93 -4.57
C PRO A 248 -15.44 -28.11 -3.92
N ARG A 249 -15.07 -29.35 -4.25
CA ARG A 249 -15.68 -30.58 -3.74
C ARG A 249 -14.97 -31.18 -2.53
N LEU A 250 -13.88 -30.57 -2.07
CA LEU A 250 -13.24 -30.98 -0.83
C LEU A 250 -14.22 -30.82 0.33
N LEU A 251 -14.24 -31.81 1.22
CA LEU A 251 -15.08 -31.83 2.40
C LEU A 251 -14.20 -31.76 3.64
N ASN A 252 -14.68 -31.08 4.67
CA ASN A 252 -14.02 -31.07 5.98
C ASN A 252 -14.36 -32.35 6.79
N GLU A 253 -13.85 -32.46 8.03
CA GLU A 253 -14.11 -33.61 8.90
C GLU A 253 -15.60 -33.82 9.22
N GLU A 254 -16.42 -32.76 9.15
CA GLU A 254 -17.87 -32.82 9.33
C GLU A 254 -18.62 -33.13 8.02
N TYR A 255 -17.91 -33.46 6.95
CA TYR A 255 -18.42 -33.63 5.59
C TYR A 255 -19.11 -32.37 5.04
N ASP A 256 -18.85 -31.20 5.63
CA ASP A 256 -19.29 -29.94 5.09
C ASP A 256 -18.47 -29.61 3.84
N SER A 257 -19.15 -29.22 2.77
CA SER A 257 -18.55 -28.55 1.63
C SER A 257 -18.45 -27.04 1.89
N PRO A 258 -17.68 -26.27 1.10
CA PRO A 258 -17.67 -24.81 1.21
C PRO A 258 -19.08 -24.20 1.15
N LEU A 259 -19.98 -24.82 0.38
CA LEU A 259 -21.38 -24.39 0.26
C LEU A 259 -22.19 -24.58 1.55
N HIS A 260 -21.90 -25.62 2.35
CA HIS A 260 -22.48 -25.78 3.68
C HIS A 260 -22.05 -24.63 4.60
N ILE A 261 -20.76 -24.30 4.61
CA ILE A 261 -20.21 -23.22 5.42
C ILE A 261 -20.84 -21.86 5.07
N VAL A 262 -21.02 -21.56 3.77
CA VAL A 262 -21.73 -20.35 3.31
C VAL A 262 -23.18 -20.34 3.80
N ALA A 263 -23.86 -21.48 3.78
CA ALA A 263 -25.26 -21.58 4.22
C ALA A 263 -25.41 -21.45 5.74
N GLN A 264 -24.48 -22.00 6.52
CA GLN A 264 -24.44 -21.89 7.98
C GLN A 264 -24.12 -20.46 8.44
N ASN A 265 -23.27 -19.75 7.69
CA ASN A 265 -22.87 -18.36 7.96
C ASN A 265 -23.67 -17.36 7.12
N ALA A 266 -24.96 -17.63 6.88
CA ALA A 266 -25.79 -16.83 5.98
C ALA A 266 -25.87 -15.36 6.39
N ARG A 267 -25.69 -14.47 5.41
CA ARG A 267 -25.81 -13.01 5.58
C ARG A 267 -26.97 -12.51 4.71
N HIS A 268 -28.18 -12.56 5.26
CA HIS A 268 -29.46 -12.50 4.52
C HIS A 268 -29.69 -11.26 3.63
N ASP A 269 -28.88 -10.20 3.76
CA ASP A 269 -28.99 -8.96 2.97
C ASP A 269 -27.70 -8.59 2.21
N SER A 270 -26.79 -9.54 1.97
CA SER A 270 -25.51 -9.27 1.30
C SER A 270 -25.47 -9.81 -0.13
N GLY A 271 -25.31 -8.94 -1.12
CA GLY A 271 -25.05 -9.34 -2.51
C GLY A 271 -23.80 -10.21 -2.65
N ALA A 272 -22.77 -9.97 -1.83
CA ALA A 272 -21.55 -10.79 -1.79
C ALA A 272 -21.82 -12.24 -1.34
N TRP A 273 -22.81 -12.46 -0.47
CA TRP A 273 -23.19 -13.82 -0.06
C TRP A 273 -23.86 -14.58 -1.21
N GLU A 274 -24.79 -13.93 -1.94
CA GLU A 274 -25.41 -14.53 -3.12
C GLU A 274 -24.36 -14.79 -4.22
N GLU A 275 -23.43 -13.86 -4.41
CA GLU A 275 -22.30 -14.02 -5.33
C GLU A 275 -21.40 -15.19 -4.93
N MET A 276 -21.08 -15.36 -3.65
CA MET A 276 -20.32 -16.49 -3.15
C MET A 276 -21.03 -17.83 -3.40
N VAL A 277 -22.35 -17.91 -3.11
CA VAL A 277 -23.16 -19.10 -3.41
C VAL A 277 -23.11 -19.41 -4.91
N GLY A 278 -23.31 -18.39 -5.75
CA GLY A 278 -23.25 -18.52 -7.20
C GLY A 278 -21.89 -18.99 -7.69
N LEU A 279 -20.81 -18.38 -7.20
CA LEU A 279 -19.43 -18.72 -7.53
C LEU A 279 -19.12 -20.19 -7.23
N LEU A 280 -19.45 -20.66 -6.03
CA LEU A 280 -19.20 -22.04 -5.60
C LEU A 280 -20.02 -23.06 -6.43
N LEU A 281 -21.29 -22.74 -6.72
CA LEU A 281 -22.13 -23.60 -7.57
C LEU A 281 -21.60 -23.68 -9.00
N MET A 282 -21.19 -22.55 -9.57
CA MET A 282 -20.62 -22.50 -10.92
C MET A 282 -19.25 -23.18 -10.98
N ALA A 283 -18.48 -23.15 -9.90
CA ALA A 283 -17.24 -23.91 -9.76
C ALA A 283 -17.47 -25.44 -9.67
N GLY A 284 -18.69 -25.89 -9.36
CA GLY A 284 -19.05 -27.30 -9.34
C GLY A 284 -19.17 -27.92 -7.94
N CYS A 285 -19.40 -27.11 -6.90
CA CYS A 285 -19.93 -27.59 -5.62
C CYS A 285 -21.27 -28.29 -5.85
N ASP A 286 -21.45 -29.46 -5.22
CA ASP A 286 -22.74 -30.16 -5.24
C ASP A 286 -23.71 -29.55 -4.20
N PRO A 287 -24.85 -28.96 -4.61
CA PRO A 287 -25.87 -28.44 -3.69
C PRO A 287 -26.66 -29.53 -2.94
N LEU A 288 -26.53 -30.79 -3.35
CA LEU A 288 -27.19 -31.94 -2.74
C LEU A 288 -26.27 -32.74 -1.82
N GLN A 289 -24.97 -32.40 -1.75
CA GLN A 289 -24.04 -33.00 -0.80
C GLN A 289 -24.64 -32.89 0.61
N VAL A 290 -24.60 -33.99 1.36
CA VAL A 290 -25.03 -34.02 2.76
C VAL A 290 -23.82 -34.09 3.67
N ASN A 291 -23.88 -33.39 4.79
CA ASN A 291 -22.84 -33.43 5.81
C ASN A 291 -23.07 -34.55 6.85
N ALA A 292 -22.26 -34.59 7.90
CA ALA A 292 -22.37 -35.57 8.99
C ALA A 292 -23.75 -35.57 9.69
N CYS A 293 -24.47 -34.45 9.64
CA CYS A 293 -25.83 -34.31 10.19
C CYS A 293 -26.93 -34.71 9.20
N ASN A 294 -26.57 -35.25 8.03
CA ASN A 294 -27.48 -35.58 6.93
C ASN A 294 -28.31 -34.37 6.44
N LYS A 295 -27.72 -33.17 6.50
CA LYS A 295 -28.30 -31.93 6.01
C LYS A 295 -27.55 -31.49 4.75
N LYS A 296 -28.29 -31.01 3.76
CA LYS A 296 -27.72 -30.32 2.59
C LYS A 296 -27.56 -28.81 2.87
N PRO A 297 -26.77 -28.06 2.09
CA PRO A 297 -26.56 -26.63 2.32
C PRO A 297 -27.86 -25.83 2.44
N SER A 298 -28.81 -26.07 1.52
CA SER A 298 -30.10 -25.36 1.51
C SER A 298 -30.97 -25.59 2.76
N ASP A 299 -30.67 -26.56 3.63
CA ASP A 299 -31.43 -26.79 4.86
C ASP A 299 -31.03 -25.85 6.01
N TYR A 300 -29.90 -25.16 5.89
CA TYR A 300 -29.46 -24.14 6.84
C TYR A 300 -30.07 -22.76 6.58
N VAL A 301 -30.71 -22.54 5.43
CA VAL A 301 -31.32 -21.26 5.06
C VAL A 301 -32.86 -21.28 5.11
N SER A 302 -33.46 -20.09 5.20
CA SER A 302 -34.90 -19.91 5.20
C SER A 302 -35.55 -20.39 3.89
N ARG A 303 -36.85 -20.74 3.94
CA ARG A 303 -37.59 -21.29 2.79
C ARG A 303 -37.49 -20.44 1.51
N GLY A 304 -37.43 -19.12 1.64
CA GLY A 304 -37.32 -18.19 0.50
C GLY A 304 -35.98 -18.27 -0.22
N LEU A 305 -34.89 -18.57 0.49
CA LEU A 305 -33.53 -18.55 -0.02
C LEU A 305 -33.06 -19.91 -0.57
N LYS A 306 -33.81 -21.00 -0.31
CA LYS A 306 -33.45 -22.34 -0.80
C LYS A 306 -33.26 -22.41 -2.32
N LYS A 307 -33.97 -21.56 -3.07
CA LYS A 307 -33.89 -21.50 -4.54
C LYS A 307 -32.52 -21.05 -5.06
N ILE A 308 -31.77 -20.27 -4.27
CA ILE A 308 -30.45 -19.74 -4.64
C ILE A 308 -29.41 -20.86 -4.71
N PHE A 309 -29.64 -21.95 -3.97
CA PHE A 309 -28.76 -23.11 -3.92
C PHE A 309 -28.95 -24.07 -5.12
N THR A 310 -29.39 -23.58 -6.27
CA THR A 310 -29.48 -24.38 -7.51
C THR A 310 -28.75 -23.69 -8.64
N LYS A 311 -28.09 -24.48 -9.48
CA LYS A 311 -27.30 -23.96 -10.60
C LYS A 311 -28.17 -23.21 -11.60
N GLU A 312 -29.40 -23.67 -11.85
CA GLU A 312 -30.32 -23.04 -12.79
C GLU A 312 -30.71 -21.62 -12.36
N GLU A 313 -30.90 -21.40 -11.06
CA GLU A 313 -31.26 -20.09 -10.52
C GLU A 313 -30.08 -19.11 -10.63
N VAL A 314 -28.85 -19.59 -10.34
CA VAL A 314 -27.62 -18.80 -10.51
C VAL A 314 -27.43 -18.40 -11.97
N GLU A 315 -27.54 -19.35 -12.91
CA GLU A 315 -27.42 -19.06 -14.35
C GLU A 315 -28.50 -18.07 -14.82
N ARG A 316 -29.73 -18.20 -14.32
CA ARG A 316 -30.83 -17.28 -14.63
C ARG A 316 -30.52 -15.85 -14.15
N ARG A 317 -29.94 -15.69 -12.96
CA ARG A 317 -29.52 -14.39 -12.42
C ARG A 317 -28.40 -13.78 -13.26
N LEU A 318 -27.35 -14.53 -13.56
CA LEU A 318 -26.23 -14.09 -14.40
C LEU A 318 -26.70 -13.65 -15.80
N ARG A 319 -27.64 -14.40 -16.42
CA ARG A 319 -28.23 -14.00 -17.72
C ARG A 319 -28.98 -12.67 -17.63
N ARG A 320 -29.72 -12.44 -16.54
CA ARG A 320 -30.46 -11.19 -16.32
C ARG A 320 -29.52 -10.01 -16.10
N GLU A 321 -28.47 -10.20 -15.30
CA GLU A 321 -27.44 -9.18 -15.07
C GLU A 321 -26.70 -8.83 -16.36
N ALA A 322 -26.28 -9.83 -17.14
CA ALA A 322 -25.65 -9.59 -18.44
C ALA A 322 -26.56 -8.84 -19.43
N GLN A 323 -27.87 -9.12 -19.42
CA GLN A 323 -28.84 -8.41 -20.24
C GLN A 323 -28.98 -6.95 -19.80
N LEU A 324 -29.10 -6.69 -18.50
CA LEU A 324 -29.16 -5.33 -17.95
C LEU A 324 -27.88 -4.54 -18.24
N GLN A 325 -26.71 -5.18 -18.12
CA GLN A 325 -25.43 -4.54 -18.47
C GLN A 325 -25.39 -4.17 -19.95
N LYS A 326 -25.82 -5.08 -20.84
CA LYS A 326 -25.89 -4.81 -22.27
C LYS A 326 -26.85 -3.66 -22.61
N GLU A 327 -27.98 -3.58 -21.92
CA GLU A 327 -28.93 -2.47 -22.06
C GLU A 327 -28.31 -1.14 -21.60
N SER A 328 -27.64 -1.14 -20.45
CA SER A 328 -26.93 0.03 -19.92
C SER A 328 -25.79 0.50 -20.84
N ASP A 329 -24.96 -0.42 -21.33
CA ASP A 329 -23.88 -0.12 -22.27
C ASP A 329 -24.43 0.46 -23.58
N ALA A 330 -25.57 -0.06 -24.06
CA ALA A 330 -26.25 0.47 -25.24
C ALA A 330 -26.82 1.88 -25.01
N GLU A 331 -27.37 2.16 -23.82
CA GLU A 331 -27.81 3.51 -23.45
C GLU A 331 -26.64 4.49 -23.38
N LEU A 332 -25.54 4.09 -22.76
CA LEU A 332 -24.32 4.89 -22.70
C LEU A 332 -23.76 5.18 -24.09
N ALA A 333 -23.73 4.18 -24.98
CA ALA A 333 -23.31 4.34 -26.37
C ALA A 333 -24.19 5.36 -27.13
N ARG A 334 -25.53 5.30 -26.97
CA ARG A 334 -26.45 6.29 -27.56
C ARG A 334 -26.19 7.70 -27.02
N ALA A 335 -25.95 7.84 -25.72
CA ALA A 335 -25.63 9.13 -25.11
C ALA A 335 -24.31 9.70 -25.66
N TRP A 336 -23.29 8.87 -25.82
CA TRP A 336 -22.03 9.26 -26.46
C TRP A 336 -22.23 9.72 -27.91
N GLU A 337 -23.04 9.01 -28.67
CA GLU A 337 -23.35 9.39 -30.05
C GLU A 337 -24.08 10.74 -30.11
N GLN A 338 -25.06 10.97 -29.23
CA GLN A 338 -25.76 12.26 -29.13
C GLN A 338 -24.81 13.41 -28.77
N CYS A 339 -23.89 13.19 -27.82
CA CYS A 339 -22.86 14.17 -27.49
C CYS A 339 -21.95 14.47 -28.68
N ALA A 340 -21.56 13.44 -29.45
CA ALA A 340 -20.74 13.62 -30.65
C ALA A 340 -21.48 14.43 -31.73
N GLN A 341 -22.75 14.10 -32.00
CA GLN A 341 -23.59 14.84 -32.95
C GLN A 341 -23.78 16.30 -32.52
N TRP A 342 -24.04 16.55 -31.24
CA TRP A 342 -24.16 17.90 -30.69
C TRP A 342 -22.85 18.68 -30.83
N LYS A 343 -21.70 18.06 -30.52
CA LYS A 343 -20.38 18.68 -30.69
C LYS A 343 -20.13 19.08 -32.14
N THR A 344 -20.41 18.19 -33.11
CA THR A 344 -20.29 18.50 -34.54
C THR A 344 -21.14 19.70 -34.91
N LYS A 345 -22.42 19.71 -34.52
CA LYS A 345 -23.33 20.82 -34.79
C LYS A 345 -22.87 22.15 -34.19
N VAL A 346 -22.33 22.14 -32.98
CA VAL A 346 -21.77 23.34 -32.34
C VAL A 346 -20.55 23.85 -33.13
N LEU A 347 -19.65 22.96 -33.54
CA LEU A 347 -18.47 23.32 -34.33
C LEU A 347 -18.85 23.88 -35.70
N GLU A 348 -19.83 23.27 -36.38
CA GLU A 348 -20.39 23.79 -37.64
C GLU A 348 -20.97 25.19 -37.45
N ASN A 349 -21.81 25.41 -36.43
CA ASN A 349 -22.37 26.73 -36.12
C ASN A 349 -21.29 27.77 -35.82
N LEU A 350 -20.24 27.39 -35.08
CA LEU A 350 -19.10 28.28 -34.80
C LEU A 350 -18.32 28.63 -36.06
N SER A 351 -18.07 27.66 -36.94
CA SER A 351 -17.38 27.89 -38.21
C SER A 351 -18.19 28.80 -39.14
N ALA A 352 -19.50 28.59 -39.24
CA ALA A 352 -20.39 29.43 -40.02
C ALA A 352 -20.41 30.87 -39.47
N ARG A 353 -20.46 31.02 -38.15
CA ARG A 353 -20.40 32.34 -37.51
C ARG A 353 -19.08 33.07 -37.79
N ARG A 354 -17.94 32.37 -37.67
CA ARG A 354 -16.63 32.94 -38.01
C ARG A 354 -16.55 33.38 -39.47
N PHE A 355 -17.06 32.58 -40.39
CA PHE A 355 -17.12 32.93 -41.80
C PHE A 355 -17.92 34.22 -42.04
N TRP A 356 -19.09 34.37 -41.39
CA TRP A 356 -19.88 35.60 -41.49
C TRP A 356 -19.18 36.81 -40.86
N GLU A 357 -18.51 36.64 -39.72
CA GLU A 357 -17.72 37.68 -39.07
C GLU A 357 -16.56 38.16 -39.97
N GLU A 358 -15.82 37.22 -40.58
CA GLU A 358 -14.74 37.51 -41.54
C GLU A 358 -15.27 38.24 -42.79
N ALA A 359 -16.39 37.78 -43.36
CA ALA A 359 -17.01 38.41 -44.52
C ALA A 359 -17.50 39.85 -44.24
N GLU A 360 -18.02 40.09 -43.03
CA GLU A 360 -18.46 41.43 -42.60
C GLU A 360 -17.27 42.36 -42.34
N ASP A 361 -16.18 41.85 -41.73
CA ASP A 361 -14.93 42.60 -41.56
C ASP A 361 -14.33 42.99 -42.92
N GLU A 362 -14.32 42.10 -43.90
CA GLU A 362 -13.90 42.40 -45.27
C GLU A 362 -14.80 43.44 -45.96
N ARG A 363 -16.10 43.40 -45.70
CA ARG A 363 -17.06 44.40 -46.22
C ARG A 363 -16.78 45.77 -45.62
N LEU A 364 -16.60 45.85 -44.30
CA LEU A 364 -16.28 47.09 -43.59
C LEU A 364 -14.91 47.65 -44.00
N ALA A 365 -13.92 46.79 -44.25
CA ALA A 365 -12.60 47.17 -44.76
C ALA A 365 -12.69 47.82 -46.15
N ARG A 366 -13.49 47.24 -47.06
CA ARG A 366 -13.75 47.81 -48.40
C ARG A 366 -14.42 49.18 -48.31
N GLU A 367 -15.45 49.33 -47.49
CA GLU A 367 -16.11 50.63 -47.27
C GLU A 367 -15.14 51.68 -46.71
N LYS A 368 -14.26 51.28 -45.78
CA LYS A 368 -13.24 52.17 -45.20
C LYS A 368 -12.23 52.62 -46.26
N GLU A 369 -11.78 51.73 -47.14
CA GLU A 369 -10.86 52.05 -48.23
C GLU A 369 -11.49 53.04 -49.22
N GLU A 370 -12.75 52.83 -49.60
CA GLU A 370 -13.49 53.74 -50.47
C GLU A 370 -13.65 55.14 -49.86
N ARG A 371 -13.93 55.23 -48.55
CA ARG A 371 -13.98 56.52 -47.84
C ARG A 371 -12.63 57.23 -47.84
N ILE A 372 -11.53 56.52 -47.64
CA ILE A 372 -10.18 57.09 -47.70
C ILE A 372 -9.89 57.60 -49.11
N ARG A 373 -10.24 56.84 -50.14
CA ARG A 373 -10.09 57.23 -51.54
C ARG A 373 -10.86 58.51 -51.84
N GLY A 374 -12.14 58.58 -51.47
CA GLY A 374 -12.95 59.78 -51.63
C GLY A 374 -12.41 60.99 -50.86
N ALA A 375 -11.87 60.80 -49.66
CA ALA A 375 -11.23 61.87 -48.88
C ALA A 375 -9.93 62.38 -49.55
N ASN A 376 -9.13 61.47 -50.12
CA ASN A 376 -7.93 61.84 -50.87
C ASN A 376 -8.26 62.58 -52.17
N ASP A 377 -9.28 62.15 -52.91
CA ASP A 377 -9.76 62.83 -54.11
C ASP A 377 -10.25 64.25 -53.78
N ALA A 378 -11.05 64.40 -52.72
CA ALA A 378 -11.50 65.71 -52.24
C ALA A 378 -10.32 66.60 -51.81
N ARG A 379 -9.30 66.03 -51.16
CA ARG A 379 -8.07 66.75 -50.79
C ARG A 379 -7.29 67.21 -52.02
N MET A 380 -7.13 66.36 -53.05
CA MET A 380 -6.49 66.77 -54.30
C MET A 380 -7.24 67.90 -54.98
N MET A 381 -8.58 67.84 -55.06
CA MET A 381 -9.39 68.93 -55.61
C MET A 381 -9.22 70.23 -54.82
N TYR A 382 -9.10 70.16 -53.50
CA TYR A 382 -8.84 71.31 -52.65
C TYR A 382 -7.44 71.90 -52.87
N ASP A 383 -6.41 71.05 -52.95
CA ASP A 383 -5.03 71.47 -53.21
C ASP A 383 -4.88 72.11 -54.61
N GLU A 384 -5.55 71.55 -55.62
CA GLU A 384 -5.63 72.16 -56.97
C GLU A 384 -6.32 73.53 -56.95
N ALA A 385 -7.41 73.67 -56.20
CA ALA A 385 -8.11 74.94 -56.06
C ALA A 385 -7.24 75.98 -55.36
N LEU A 386 -6.52 75.60 -54.30
CA LEU A 386 -5.54 76.46 -53.63
C LEU A 386 -4.41 76.88 -54.57
N ALA A 387 -3.86 75.96 -55.38
CA ALA A 387 -2.83 76.29 -56.35
C ALA A 387 -3.32 77.30 -57.40
N LYS A 388 -4.56 77.16 -57.88
CA LYS A 388 -5.21 78.13 -58.77
C LYS A 388 -5.40 79.50 -58.10
N CYS A 389 -5.87 79.52 -56.85
CA CYS A 389 -5.97 80.76 -56.06
C CYS A 389 -4.61 81.44 -55.91
N HIS A 390 -3.58 80.68 -55.54
CA HIS A 390 -2.23 81.22 -55.38
C HIS A 390 -1.66 81.75 -56.71
N PHE A 391 -1.88 81.04 -57.83
CA PHE A 391 -1.51 81.53 -59.15
C PHE A 391 -2.19 82.87 -59.47
N LEU A 392 -3.50 82.97 -59.22
CA LEU A 392 -4.27 84.20 -59.43
C LEU A 392 -3.78 85.33 -58.50
N GLU A 393 -3.46 85.05 -57.24
CA GLU A 393 -2.88 86.02 -56.31
C GLU A 393 -1.54 86.55 -56.82
N VAL A 394 -0.64 85.66 -57.26
CA VAL A 394 0.65 86.03 -57.86
C VAL A 394 0.44 86.88 -59.13
N GLU A 395 -0.54 86.55 -59.96
CA GLU A 395 -0.86 87.33 -61.16
C GLU A 395 -1.45 88.71 -60.82
N ILE A 396 -2.32 88.79 -59.81
CA ILE A 396 -2.84 90.05 -59.26
C ILE A 396 -1.69 90.90 -58.72
N GLN A 397 -0.77 90.31 -57.95
CA GLN A 397 0.42 91.00 -57.43
C GLN A 397 1.33 91.49 -58.56
N ARG A 398 1.55 90.69 -59.61
CA ARG A 398 2.29 91.12 -60.81
C ARG A 398 1.59 92.28 -61.52
N LYS A 399 0.27 92.22 -61.71
CA LYS A 399 -0.52 93.31 -62.33
C LYS A 399 -0.47 94.58 -61.49
N LYS A 400 -0.60 94.48 -60.16
CA LYS A 400 -0.42 95.60 -59.23
C LYS A 400 0.98 96.21 -59.34
N ALA A 401 2.03 95.39 -59.33
CA ALA A 401 3.42 95.86 -59.49
C ALA A 401 3.68 96.51 -60.86
N MET A 402 3.06 96.02 -61.94
CA MET A 402 3.14 96.68 -63.26
C MET A 402 2.40 98.02 -63.27
N LEU A 403 1.22 98.10 -62.65
CA LEU A 403 0.48 99.35 -62.50
C LEU A 403 1.26 100.37 -61.66
N GLU A 404 1.88 99.94 -60.56
CA GLU A 404 2.76 100.79 -59.75
C GLU A 404 3.98 101.28 -60.54
N LYS A 405 4.63 100.41 -61.33
CA LYS A 405 5.73 100.81 -62.23
C LYS A 405 5.29 101.76 -63.33
N ALA A 406 4.12 101.55 -63.93
CA ALA A 406 3.56 102.43 -64.94
C ALA A 406 3.22 103.82 -64.36
N ASN A 407 2.59 103.85 -63.17
CA ASN A 407 2.28 105.09 -62.46
C ASN A 407 3.56 105.83 -62.03
N ALA A 408 4.58 105.12 -61.53
CA ALA A 408 5.88 105.72 -61.20
C ALA A 408 6.59 106.29 -62.44
N LYS A 409 6.34 105.74 -63.64
CA LYS A 409 6.89 106.23 -64.92
C LYS A 409 6.06 107.37 -65.53
N ALA A 410 4.76 107.46 -65.21
CA ALA A 410 3.88 108.56 -65.58
C ALA A 410 4.02 109.78 -64.64
N GLY A 411 4.53 109.58 -63.42
CA GLY A 411 4.87 110.64 -62.45
C GLY A 411 6.28 111.23 -62.59
N ARG A 412 6.96 111.07 -63.73
CA ARG A 412 8.26 111.67 -64.05
C ARG A 412 8.21 112.52 -65.30
#